data_AF-A0A1Z8V639-F1
#
_entry.id   AF-A0A1Z8V639-F1
#
_cell.length_a   1.000
_cell.length_b   1.000
_cell.length_c   1.000
_cell.angle_alpha   90.00
_cell.angle_beta   90.00
_cell.angle_gamma   90.00
#
_symmetry.space_group_name_H-M   'P 1'
#
loop_
_entity.id
_entity.type
_entity.pdbx_description
1 polymer ?
#
loop_
_entity_poly.entity_id
_entity_poly.type
_entity_poly.pdbx_seq_one_letter_code
_entity_poly.pdbx_strand_id
1 'polypeptide(L)'
;MLAMNFFCGPFFNCVGYTKRDLRAFVVMLFCMLLGPVSLANAQELTVNEQYDAAFLEMYEDVGNLDKTFRFAELAIAVGDLEGAVAALERMLIIEPDLPQVRMQLGTLYFQLASYAMALTYLNAVVAHDEVPDDVKQSAQDLITQIDALTSPHRFNGTVVAGVRYQSNANGGPMTQNIRLFGGSAVLDEEYTHQSDWDVSLAGQFNYVYDFETEPSMTLETGVSAYSSWQDTQSQVDTTLFELQVGPRVIFTPKPGTALDLRPYAVVNDMALGGKDSFEGIGAGLDLA
;
A
#
# COMPACT_ATOMS: atom_id res chain seq x y z
N MET A 1 -0.36 29.27 19.83
CA MET A 1 -1.01 29.59 18.53
C MET A 1 -1.23 28.26 17.85
N LEU A 2 -2.43 27.69 18.02
CA LEU A 2 -2.79 26.37 17.48
C LEU A 2 -3.04 26.51 15.98
N ALA A 3 -2.27 25.80 15.15
CA ALA A 3 -2.54 25.67 13.73
C ALA A 3 -3.25 24.33 13.48
N MET A 4 -4.56 24.39 13.28
CA MET A 4 -5.40 23.31 12.76
C MET A 4 -5.43 23.44 11.24
N ASN A 5 -4.81 22.50 10.53
CA ASN A 5 -4.96 22.38 9.08
C ASN A 5 -6.13 21.44 8.78
N PHE A 6 -7.23 22.01 8.29
CA PHE A 6 -8.33 21.29 7.66
C PHE A 6 -8.13 21.32 6.15
N PHE A 7 -8.00 20.14 5.52
CA PHE A 7 -8.13 19.97 4.07
C PHE A 7 -9.61 19.72 3.74
N CYS A 8 -10.20 20.57 2.92
CA CYS A 8 -11.60 20.52 2.50
C CYS A 8 -11.67 20.15 1.01
N GLY A 9 -12.36 19.06 0.69
CA GLY A 9 -12.67 18.64 -0.68
C GLY A 9 -13.82 19.44 -1.31
N PRO A 10 -14.01 19.36 -2.63
CA PRO A 10 -14.66 20.41 -3.40
C PRO A 10 -16.13 20.07 -3.68
N PHE A 11 -17.07 20.29 -2.76
CA PHE A 11 -18.50 20.31 -3.10
C PHE A 11 -19.32 20.88 -1.94
N PHE A 12 -19.29 22.19 -1.68
CA PHE A 12 -20.38 22.86 -0.96
C PHE A 12 -20.47 24.34 -1.34
N ASN A 13 -21.60 24.72 -1.92
CA ASN A 13 -21.99 26.09 -2.21
C ASN A 13 -22.06 26.92 -0.93
N CYS A 14 -21.37 28.07 -0.92
CA CYS A 14 -21.63 29.16 0.02
C CYS A 14 -22.99 29.79 -0.29
N VAL A 15 -23.96 29.67 0.62
CA VAL A 15 -25.15 30.53 0.64
C VAL A 15 -25.20 31.23 2.00
N GLY A 16 -25.00 32.54 1.98
CA GLY A 16 -25.14 33.40 3.13
C GLY A 16 -26.61 33.59 3.50
N TYR A 17 -26.97 33.27 4.74
CA TYR A 17 -28.28 33.53 5.31
C TYR A 17 -28.22 34.79 6.18
N THR A 18 -28.76 35.91 5.68
CA THR A 18 -29.02 37.10 6.48
C THR A 18 -30.37 36.98 7.17
N LYS A 19 -30.34 37.00 8.51
CA LYS A 19 -31.50 37.16 9.40
C LYS A 19 -32.25 38.46 9.08
N ARG A 20 -33.58 38.38 8.95
CA ARG A 20 -34.43 39.43 9.51
C ARG A 20 -35.83 38.94 9.87
N ASP A 21 -36.06 39.07 11.16
CA ASP A 21 -37.25 38.75 11.92
C ASP A 21 -38.42 39.71 11.65
N LEU A 22 -39.62 39.10 11.67
CA LEU A 22 -40.79 39.51 12.47
C LEU A 22 -41.65 40.69 12.01
N ARG A 23 -42.90 40.33 11.62
CA ARG A 23 -44.23 40.86 12.03
C ARG A 23 -45.19 40.74 10.83
N ALA A 24 -46.46 40.40 10.90
CA ALA A 24 -47.39 39.82 11.89
C ALA A 24 -48.78 40.01 11.23
N PHE A 25 -49.66 39.00 11.33
CA PHE A 25 -51.13 39.10 11.20
C PHE A 25 -51.74 39.51 9.85
N VAL A 26 -52.54 38.63 9.24
CA VAL A 26 -54.02 38.78 9.10
C VAL A 26 -54.64 37.43 8.66
N VAL A 27 -55.34 36.79 9.61
CA VAL A 27 -56.70 36.20 9.53
C VAL A 27 -57.10 35.36 8.30
N MET A 28 -57.06 34.04 8.49
CA MET A 28 -58.21 33.10 8.42
C MET A 28 -59.29 33.36 7.35
N LEU A 29 -59.27 32.58 6.25
CA LEU A 29 -60.47 31.96 5.67
C LEU A 29 -60.07 30.92 4.60
N PHE A 30 -60.87 29.86 4.46
CA PHE A 30 -60.89 28.90 3.35
C PHE A 30 -60.03 27.62 3.45
N CYS A 31 -60.26 26.84 4.51
CA CYS A 31 -60.21 25.39 4.42
C CYS A 31 -61.55 24.91 3.84
N MET A 32 -61.53 24.31 2.64
CA MET A 32 -62.30 23.12 2.20
C MET A 32 -62.46 23.15 0.67
N LEU A 33 -61.80 22.19 0.01
CA LEU A 33 -62.10 21.57 -1.30
C LEU A 33 -60.83 21.33 -2.13
N LEU A 34 -59.96 20.43 -1.66
CA LEU A 34 -59.06 19.68 -2.54
C LEU A 34 -58.90 18.29 -1.89
N GLY A 35 -59.41 17.26 -2.57
CA GLY A 35 -59.36 15.88 -2.11
C GLY A 35 -57.92 15.38 -1.96
N PRO A 36 -57.70 14.27 -1.24
CA PRO A 36 -56.39 13.67 -1.13
C PRO A 36 -55.96 13.20 -2.52
N VAL A 37 -55.01 13.92 -3.13
CA VAL A 37 -54.19 13.35 -4.19
C VAL A 37 -53.38 12.28 -3.50
N SER A 38 -53.78 11.01 -3.66
CA SER A 38 -52.90 9.89 -3.34
C SER A 38 -51.67 10.00 -4.23
N LEU A 39 -50.61 10.60 -3.68
CA LEU A 39 -49.27 10.32 -4.15
C LEU A 39 -49.05 8.84 -3.86
N ALA A 40 -49.21 8.01 -4.88
CA ALA A 40 -48.64 6.68 -4.86
C ALA A 40 -47.14 6.87 -4.62
N ASN A 41 -46.72 6.65 -3.38
CA ASN A 41 -45.32 6.61 -3.04
C ASN A 41 -44.80 5.36 -3.76
N ALA A 42 -44.17 5.53 -4.92
CA ALA A 42 -43.32 4.49 -5.48
C ALA A 42 -42.19 4.34 -4.46
N GLN A 43 -42.39 3.44 -3.49
CA GLN A 43 -41.37 3.08 -2.53
C GLN A 43 -40.24 2.47 -3.35
N GLU A 44 -39.16 3.22 -3.55
CA GLU A 44 -37.95 2.67 -4.16
C GLU A 44 -37.53 1.48 -3.31
N LEU A 45 -37.51 0.30 -3.93
CA LEU A 45 -37.04 -0.92 -3.27
C LEU A 45 -35.62 -0.67 -2.79
N THR A 46 -35.32 -1.13 -1.58
CA THR A 46 -33.95 -1.15 -1.09
C THR A 46 -33.09 -2.05 -1.98
N VAL A 47 -31.77 -1.82 -2.02
CA VAL A 47 -30.86 -2.62 -2.86
C VAL A 47 -30.96 -4.12 -2.55
N ASN A 48 -31.17 -4.48 -1.28
CA ASN A 48 -31.37 -5.87 -0.87
C ASN A 48 -32.67 -6.48 -1.41
N GLU A 49 -33.78 -5.72 -1.39
CA GLU A 49 -35.05 -6.19 -1.96
C GLU A 49 -34.96 -6.31 -3.49
N GLN A 50 -34.20 -5.42 -4.15
CA GLN A 50 -33.93 -5.52 -5.58
C GLN A 50 -33.09 -6.76 -5.90
N TYR A 51 -32.08 -7.06 -5.09
CA TYR A 51 -31.25 -8.26 -5.20
C TYR A 51 -32.10 -9.54 -5.09
N ASP A 52 -32.95 -9.66 -4.07
CA ASP A 52 -33.83 -10.82 -3.88
C ASP A 52 -34.80 -10.99 -5.06
N ALA A 53 -35.37 -9.89 -5.55
CA ALA A 53 -36.25 -9.92 -6.72
C ALA A 53 -35.51 -10.35 -7.99
N ALA A 54 -34.30 -9.81 -8.24
CA ALA A 54 -33.49 -10.16 -9.40
C ALA A 54 -33.04 -11.63 -9.38
N PHE A 55 -32.76 -12.19 -8.20
CA PHE A 55 -32.45 -13.61 -8.05
C PHE A 55 -33.61 -14.50 -8.51
N LEU A 56 -34.84 -14.18 -8.08
CA LEU A 56 -36.04 -14.91 -8.49
C LEU A 56 -36.31 -14.77 -9.99
N GLU A 57 -36.20 -13.56 -10.54
CA GLU A 57 -36.37 -13.31 -11.98
C GLU A 57 -35.37 -14.13 -12.83
N MET A 58 -34.10 -14.16 -12.42
CA MET A 58 -33.07 -14.98 -13.06
C MET A 58 -33.37 -16.48 -12.92
N TYR A 59 -33.83 -16.93 -11.74
CA TYR A 59 -34.13 -18.34 -11.48
C TYR A 59 -35.33 -18.86 -12.28
N GLU A 60 -36.34 -18.03 -12.51
CA GLU A 60 -37.50 -18.39 -13.35
C GLU A 60 -37.13 -18.53 -14.83
N ASP A 61 -36.11 -17.80 -15.29
CA ASP A 61 -35.72 -17.73 -16.69
C ASP A 61 -34.20 -17.74 -16.85
N VAL A 62 -33.61 -18.90 -16.54
CA VAL A 62 -32.16 -19.03 -16.39
C VAL A 62 -31.37 -19.05 -17.71
N GLY A 63 -32.06 -18.97 -18.85
CA GLY A 63 -31.46 -18.78 -20.17
C GLY A 63 -31.36 -17.31 -20.58
N ASN A 64 -32.01 -16.41 -19.83
CA ASN A 64 -32.03 -14.99 -20.15
C ASN A 64 -30.81 -14.27 -19.58
N LEU A 65 -29.92 -13.86 -20.48
CA LEU A 65 -28.66 -13.23 -20.16
C LEU A 65 -28.84 -11.86 -19.48
N ASP A 66 -29.82 -11.06 -19.90
CA ASP A 66 -30.06 -9.74 -19.31
C ASP A 66 -30.50 -9.83 -17.85
N LYS A 67 -31.37 -10.79 -17.53
CA LYS A 67 -31.79 -11.06 -16.13
C LYS A 67 -30.63 -11.54 -15.28
N THR A 68 -29.80 -12.41 -15.84
CA THR A 68 -28.61 -12.94 -15.14
C THR A 68 -27.60 -11.82 -14.87
N PHE A 69 -27.37 -10.94 -15.85
CA PHE A 69 -26.47 -9.80 -15.72
C PHE A 69 -26.98 -8.79 -14.68
N ARG A 70 -28.27 -8.45 -14.71
CA ARG A 70 -28.91 -7.59 -13.70
C ARG A 70 -28.76 -8.15 -12.29
N PHE A 71 -28.96 -9.45 -12.12
CA PHE A 71 -28.72 -10.11 -10.84
C PHE A 71 -27.26 -9.96 -10.41
N ALA A 72 -26.30 -10.22 -11.31
CA ALA A 72 -24.89 -10.08 -11.00
C ALA A 72 -24.50 -8.65 -10.58
N GLU A 73 -25.02 -7.61 -11.24
CA GLU A 73 -24.77 -6.22 -10.86
C GLU A 73 -25.28 -5.90 -9.44
N LEU A 74 -26.47 -6.41 -9.09
CA LEU A 74 -27.04 -6.25 -7.75
C LEU A 74 -26.29 -7.07 -6.71
N ALA A 75 -25.84 -8.28 -7.06
CA ALA A 75 -25.02 -9.13 -6.22
C ALA A 75 -23.70 -8.42 -5.85
N ILE A 76 -23.04 -7.79 -6.83
CA ILE A 76 -21.85 -6.94 -6.60
C ILE A 76 -22.19 -5.77 -5.66
N ALA A 77 -23.33 -5.10 -5.89
CA ALA A 77 -23.74 -3.94 -5.09
C ALA A 77 -23.99 -4.27 -3.61
N VAL A 78 -24.47 -5.49 -3.30
CA VAL A 78 -24.68 -5.96 -1.92
C VAL A 78 -23.46 -6.67 -1.32
N GLY A 79 -22.40 -6.89 -2.11
CA GLY A 79 -21.17 -7.56 -1.70
C GLY A 79 -21.17 -9.09 -1.83
N ASP A 80 -22.17 -9.67 -2.50
CA ASP A 80 -22.20 -11.10 -2.87
C ASP A 80 -21.36 -11.33 -4.15
N LEU A 81 -20.04 -11.26 -3.99
CA LEU A 81 -19.10 -11.42 -5.11
C LEU A 81 -19.11 -12.86 -5.64
N GLU A 82 -19.25 -13.88 -4.78
CA GLU A 82 -19.33 -15.26 -5.23
C GLU A 82 -20.61 -15.53 -6.03
N GLY A 83 -21.76 -14.99 -5.61
CA GLY A 83 -23.02 -15.08 -6.34
C GLY A 83 -22.94 -14.39 -7.70
N ALA A 84 -22.32 -13.21 -7.77
CA ALA A 84 -22.06 -12.51 -9.01
C ALA A 84 -21.18 -13.33 -9.97
N VAL A 85 -20.05 -13.88 -9.48
CA VAL A 85 -19.16 -14.73 -10.27
C VAL A 85 -19.92 -15.95 -10.82
N ALA A 86 -20.67 -16.67 -9.97
CA ALA A 86 -21.41 -17.85 -10.40
C ALA A 86 -22.44 -17.53 -11.50
N ALA A 87 -23.14 -16.40 -11.39
CA ALA A 87 -24.09 -15.95 -12.40
C ALA A 87 -23.40 -15.60 -13.73
N LEU A 88 -22.30 -14.85 -13.68
CA LEU A 88 -21.54 -14.44 -14.88
C LEU A 88 -20.84 -15.62 -15.56
N GLU A 89 -20.27 -16.57 -14.81
CA GLU A 89 -19.68 -17.78 -15.39
C GLU A 89 -20.75 -18.62 -16.09
N ARG A 90 -21.95 -18.70 -15.51
CA ARG A 90 -23.08 -19.36 -16.16
C ARG A 90 -23.46 -18.67 -17.47
N MET A 91 -23.41 -17.34 -17.55
CA MET A 91 -23.64 -16.62 -18.81
C MET A 91 -22.65 -17.09 -19.88
N LEU A 92 -21.37 -17.27 -19.53
CA LEU A 92 -20.34 -17.77 -20.47
C LEU A 92 -20.53 -19.25 -20.87
N ILE A 93 -21.23 -20.06 -20.07
CA ILE A 93 -21.62 -21.42 -20.45
C ILE A 93 -22.71 -21.38 -21.53
N ILE A 94 -23.64 -20.42 -21.44
CA ILE A 94 -24.75 -20.25 -22.38
C ILE A 94 -24.27 -19.59 -23.67
N GLU A 95 -23.53 -18.48 -23.53
CA GLU A 95 -22.97 -17.69 -24.63
C GLU A 95 -21.48 -17.43 -24.36
N PRO A 96 -20.57 -18.20 -24.99
CA PRO A 96 -19.12 -18.12 -24.70
C PRO A 96 -18.43 -16.82 -25.10
N ASP A 97 -19.03 -16.06 -26.02
CA ASP A 97 -18.41 -14.91 -26.69
C ASP A 97 -18.91 -13.57 -26.15
N LEU A 98 -18.80 -13.39 -24.84
CA LEU A 98 -19.20 -12.17 -24.14
C LEU A 98 -17.99 -11.46 -23.52
N PRO A 99 -17.26 -10.61 -24.26
CA PRO A 99 -16.07 -9.93 -23.75
C PRO A 99 -16.36 -9.02 -22.56
N GLN A 100 -17.53 -8.38 -22.50
CA GLN A 100 -17.96 -7.58 -21.36
C GLN A 100 -18.08 -8.41 -20.08
N VAL A 101 -18.63 -9.62 -20.18
CA VAL A 101 -18.76 -10.55 -19.04
C VAL A 101 -17.38 -11.03 -18.60
N ARG A 102 -16.47 -11.32 -19.54
CA ARG A 102 -15.07 -11.67 -19.22
C ARG A 102 -14.35 -10.52 -18.50
N MET A 103 -14.57 -9.27 -18.91
CA MET A 103 -13.99 -8.11 -18.22
C MET A 103 -14.49 -8.00 -16.77
N GLN A 104 -15.79 -8.21 -16.55
CA GLN A 104 -16.35 -8.22 -15.20
C GLN A 104 -15.82 -9.39 -14.36
N LEU A 105 -15.78 -10.62 -14.90
CA LEU A 105 -15.21 -11.78 -14.21
C LEU A 105 -13.74 -11.56 -13.85
N GLY A 106 -12.94 -11.02 -14.77
CA GLY A 106 -11.54 -10.65 -14.51
C GLY A 106 -11.41 -9.67 -13.34
N THR A 107 -12.27 -8.67 -13.29
CA THR A 107 -12.33 -7.67 -12.20
C THR A 107 -12.76 -8.30 -10.87
N LEU A 108 -13.77 -9.17 -10.87
CA LEU A 108 -14.27 -9.83 -9.65
C LEU A 108 -13.25 -10.82 -9.08
N TYR A 109 -12.63 -11.63 -9.93
CA TYR A 109 -11.57 -12.52 -9.48
C TYR A 109 -10.35 -11.77 -8.95
N PHE A 110 -10.04 -10.59 -9.51
CA PHE A 110 -9.01 -9.72 -8.95
C PHE A 110 -9.37 -9.25 -7.53
N GLN A 111 -10.62 -8.82 -7.30
CA GLN A 111 -11.11 -8.42 -5.98
C GLN A 111 -11.08 -9.57 -4.96
N LEU A 112 -11.35 -10.80 -5.42
CA LEU A 112 -11.27 -12.02 -4.61
C LEU A 112 -9.83 -12.53 -4.40
N ALA A 113 -8.81 -11.81 -4.87
CA ALA A 113 -7.40 -12.21 -4.88
C ALA A 113 -7.14 -13.56 -5.59
N SER A 114 -8.04 -13.99 -6.46
CA SER A 114 -7.88 -15.18 -7.32
C SER A 114 -7.19 -14.78 -8.62
N TYR A 115 -5.92 -14.39 -8.49
CA TYR A 115 -5.16 -13.77 -9.57
C TYR A 115 -5.02 -14.65 -10.82
N ALA A 116 -4.85 -15.96 -10.67
CA ALA A 116 -4.78 -16.89 -11.80
C ALA A 116 -6.08 -16.91 -12.63
N MET A 117 -7.24 -16.89 -11.97
CA MET A 117 -8.53 -16.81 -12.65
C MET A 117 -8.74 -15.44 -13.28
N ALA A 118 -8.37 -14.37 -12.56
CA ALA A 118 -8.44 -13.01 -13.08
C ALA A 118 -7.62 -12.85 -14.36
N LEU A 119 -6.37 -13.31 -14.38
CA LEU A 119 -5.51 -13.32 -15.57
C LEU A 119 -6.13 -14.08 -16.73
N THR A 120 -6.79 -15.21 -16.48
CA THR A 120 -7.43 -16.01 -17.53
C THR A 120 -8.49 -15.19 -18.27
N TYR A 121 -9.38 -14.52 -17.53
CA TYR A 121 -10.45 -13.71 -18.13
C TYR A 121 -9.94 -12.38 -18.72
N LEU A 122 -9.03 -11.68 -18.04
CA LEU A 122 -8.46 -10.41 -18.50
C LEU A 122 -7.64 -10.58 -19.79
N ASN A 123 -6.80 -11.62 -19.88
CA ASN A 123 -6.05 -11.89 -21.11
C ASN A 123 -6.99 -12.21 -22.28
N ALA A 124 -8.11 -12.89 -22.04
CA ALA A 124 -9.09 -13.14 -23.07
C ALA A 124 -9.77 -11.84 -23.57
N VAL A 125 -9.98 -10.84 -22.70
CA VAL A 125 -10.48 -9.52 -23.11
C VAL A 125 -9.45 -8.79 -23.98
N VAL A 126 -8.17 -8.80 -23.59
CA VAL A 126 -7.08 -8.17 -24.36
C VAL A 126 -6.94 -8.81 -25.74
N ALA A 127 -7.08 -10.13 -25.82
CA ALA A 127 -6.95 -10.90 -27.06
C ALA A 127 -8.16 -10.82 -28.01
N HIS A 128 -9.30 -10.25 -27.57
CA HIS A 128 -10.53 -10.25 -28.36
C HIS A 128 -10.57 -9.08 -29.36
N ASP A 129 -10.78 -9.37 -30.65
CA ASP A 129 -10.67 -8.37 -31.72
C ASP A 129 -11.70 -7.24 -31.62
N GLU A 130 -12.95 -7.57 -31.27
CA GLU A 130 -14.05 -6.59 -31.21
C GLU A 130 -14.05 -5.70 -29.96
N VAL A 131 -13.15 -5.94 -29.00
CA VAL A 131 -13.07 -5.14 -27.78
C VAL A 131 -12.37 -3.81 -28.07
N PRO A 132 -12.99 -2.66 -27.72
CA PRO A 132 -12.37 -1.34 -27.85
C PRO A 132 -11.03 -1.21 -27.10
N ASP A 133 -10.12 -0.41 -27.64
CA ASP A 133 -8.75 -0.27 -27.11
C ASP A 133 -8.71 0.27 -25.67
N ASP A 134 -9.67 1.11 -25.26
CA ASP A 134 -9.78 1.62 -23.89
C ASP A 134 -10.14 0.52 -22.88
N VAL A 135 -10.98 -0.43 -23.28
CA VAL A 135 -11.32 -1.61 -22.46
C VAL A 135 -10.13 -2.56 -22.39
N LYS A 136 -9.42 -2.78 -23.51
CA LYS A 136 -8.18 -3.57 -23.52
C LYS A 136 -7.11 -2.96 -22.60
N GLN A 137 -6.96 -1.65 -22.63
CA GLN A 137 -6.03 -0.94 -21.74
C GLN A 137 -6.44 -1.13 -20.27
N SER A 138 -7.72 -1.02 -19.96
CA SER A 138 -8.22 -1.26 -18.59
C SER A 138 -7.93 -2.68 -18.10
N ALA A 139 -8.08 -3.69 -18.97
CA ALA A 139 -7.72 -5.07 -18.66
C ALA A 139 -6.20 -5.22 -18.45
N GLN A 140 -5.39 -4.57 -19.30
CA GLN A 140 -3.93 -4.58 -19.20
C GLN A 140 -3.41 -3.92 -17.91
N ASP A 141 -4.07 -2.86 -17.44
CA ASP A 141 -3.75 -2.20 -16.19
C ASP A 141 -4.02 -3.12 -14.98
N LEU A 142 -5.09 -3.92 -15.02
CA LEU A 142 -5.35 -4.95 -14.01
C LEU A 142 -4.33 -6.09 -14.08
N ILE A 143 -3.97 -6.56 -15.28
CA ILE A 143 -2.93 -7.58 -15.46
C ILE A 143 -1.60 -7.09 -14.85
N THR A 144 -1.21 -5.84 -15.11
CA THR A 144 0.03 -5.26 -14.57
C THR A 144 0.02 -5.19 -13.04
N GLN A 145 -1.15 -4.90 -12.44
CA GLN A 145 -1.31 -4.94 -10.99
C GLN A 145 -1.19 -6.37 -10.44
N ILE A 146 -1.79 -7.34 -11.13
CA ILE A 146 -1.66 -8.75 -10.76
C ILE A 146 -0.20 -9.16 -10.80
N ASP A 147 0.51 -8.88 -11.89
CA ASP A 147 1.92 -9.23 -12.05
C ASP A 147 2.77 -8.63 -10.92
N ALA A 148 2.50 -7.39 -10.52
CA ALA A 148 3.18 -6.76 -9.38
C ALA A 148 2.87 -7.44 -8.04
N LEU A 149 1.63 -7.91 -7.83
CA LEU A 149 1.19 -8.57 -6.59
C LEU A 149 1.68 -10.01 -6.50
N THR A 150 1.79 -10.72 -7.61
CA THR A 150 2.23 -12.12 -7.69
C THR A 150 3.70 -12.26 -8.05
N SER A 151 4.41 -11.16 -8.27
CA SER A 151 5.83 -11.18 -8.63
C SER A 151 6.66 -11.94 -7.58
N PRO A 152 7.54 -12.88 -8.01
CA PRO A 152 8.51 -13.50 -7.11
C PRO A 152 9.53 -12.48 -6.61
N HIS A 153 9.69 -11.34 -7.31
CA HIS A 153 10.57 -10.24 -6.93
C HIS A 153 9.81 -9.22 -6.07
N ARG A 154 10.28 -8.98 -4.85
CA ARG A 154 9.76 -7.95 -3.95
C ARG A 154 10.90 -7.04 -3.51
N PHE A 155 10.71 -5.74 -3.66
CA PHE A 155 11.70 -4.73 -3.25
C PHE A 155 11.04 -3.66 -2.40
N ASN A 156 11.68 -3.29 -1.30
CA ASN A 156 11.30 -2.14 -0.48
C ASN A 156 12.54 -1.38 -0.02
N GLY A 157 12.37 -0.10 0.30
CA GLY A 157 13.45 0.68 0.87
C GLY A 157 12.99 1.99 1.46
N THR A 158 13.85 2.57 2.29
CA THR A 158 13.66 3.87 2.92
C THR A 158 14.95 4.66 2.83
N VAL A 159 14.84 5.96 2.53
CA VAL A 159 15.97 6.88 2.51
C VAL A 159 15.64 8.06 3.42
N VAL A 160 16.58 8.43 4.28
CA VAL A 160 16.46 9.54 5.22
C VAL A 160 17.65 10.46 5.03
N ALA A 161 17.41 11.76 4.85
CA ALA A 161 18.44 12.78 4.84
C ALA A 161 18.23 13.73 6.03
N GLY A 162 19.32 14.17 6.66
CA GLY A 162 19.28 15.02 7.84
C GLY A 162 20.33 16.11 7.80
N VAL A 163 20.06 17.19 8.52
CA VAL A 163 21.04 18.22 8.85
C VAL A 163 21.00 18.41 10.36
N ARG A 164 22.16 18.44 11.02
CA ARG A 164 22.24 18.55 12.48
C ARG A 164 23.33 19.53 12.87
N TYR A 165 23.06 20.31 13.92
CA TYR A 165 24.07 21.12 14.60
C TYR A 165 24.43 20.45 15.93
N GLN A 166 25.71 20.42 16.24
CA GLN A 166 26.24 19.82 17.46
C GLN A 166 27.15 20.82 18.14
N SER A 167 26.96 21.06 19.44
CA SER A 167 27.89 21.90 20.21
C SER A 167 29.20 21.20 20.58
N ASN A 168 29.30 19.89 20.34
CA ASN A 168 30.49 19.07 20.60
C ASN A 168 30.54 17.91 19.60
N ALA A 169 30.77 18.21 18.32
CA ALA A 169 30.80 17.24 17.23
C ALA A 169 31.99 16.28 17.32
N ASN A 170 33.16 16.78 17.73
CA ASN A 170 34.38 15.98 17.86
C ASN A 170 34.48 15.18 19.18
N GLY A 171 33.50 15.30 20.08
CA GLY A 171 33.49 14.62 21.38
C GLY A 171 34.61 15.06 22.34
N GLY A 172 35.21 16.23 22.11
CA GLY A 172 36.34 16.73 22.89
C GLY A 172 35.97 17.16 24.32
N PRO A 173 36.96 17.25 25.24
CA PRO A 173 36.76 17.78 26.58
C PRO A 173 36.41 19.28 26.56
N MET A 174 35.64 19.72 27.56
CA MET A 174 35.21 21.13 27.67
C MET A 174 36.34 22.10 28.05
N THR A 175 37.46 21.59 28.57
CA THR A 175 38.57 22.39 29.07
C THR A 175 39.89 21.94 28.46
N GLN A 176 40.78 22.88 28.17
CA GLN A 176 42.15 22.59 27.70
C GLN A 176 42.99 21.87 28.75
N ASN A 177 42.72 22.12 30.05
CA ASN A 177 43.44 21.45 31.13
C ASN A 177 42.85 20.07 31.42
N ILE A 178 43.60 19.02 31.11
CA ILE A 178 43.22 17.63 31.41
C ILE A 178 44.25 16.98 32.33
N ARG A 179 43.85 15.89 32.99
CA ARG A 179 44.77 15.09 33.81
C ARG A 179 45.22 13.85 33.02
N LEU A 180 46.50 13.78 32.70
CA LEU A 180 47.13 12.63 32.03
C LEU A 180 48.14 11.99 32.96
N PHE A 181 48.00 10.69 33.22
CA PHE A 181 48.91 9.91 34.08
C PHE A 181 49.16 10.55 35.47
N GLY A 182 48.16 11.25 36.02
CA GLY A 182 48.26 11.94 37.31
C GLY A 182 48.83 13.36 37.28
N GLY A 183 49.39 13.82 36.16
CA GLY A 183 49.85 15.20 35.94
C GLY A 183 48.85 16.06 35.16
N SER A 184 48.99 17.39 35.20
CA SER A 184 48.20 18.31 34.36
C SER A 184 48.85 18.48 32.99
N ALA A 185 48.06 18.33 31.93
CA ALA A 185 48.45 18.64 30.56
C ALA A 185 47.48 19.67 29.97
N VAL A 186 47.99 20.54 29.10
CA VAL A 186 47.20 21.53 28.36
C VAL A 186 47.06 21.03 26.93
N LEU A 187 45.83 20.88 26.46
CA LEU A 187 45.48 20.58 25.08
C LEU A 187 45.35 21.87 24.27
N ASP A 188 45.72 21.82 22.99
CA ASP A 188 45.37 22.88 22.05
C ASP A 188 43.85 22.95 21.84
N GLU A 189 43.34 24.12 21.46
CA GLU A 189 41.90 24.38 21.33
C GLU A 189 41.22 23.44 20.32
N GLU A 190 41.92 23.06 19.25
CA GLU A 190 41.43 22.10 18.25
C GLU A 190 41.07 20.71 18.82
N TYR A 191 41.69 20.31 19.95
CA TYR A 191 41.44 19.04 20.63
C TYR A 191 40.43 19.16 21.78
N THR A 192 39.86 20.35 22.00
CA THR A 192 38.73 20.57 22.93
C THR A 192 37.39 20.42 22.22
N HIS A 193 36.25 20.53 22.92
CA HIS A 193 34.94 20.49 22.28
C HIS A 193 34.83 21.49 21.12
N GLN A 194 34.47 21.00 19.93
CA GLN A 194 34.25 21.82 18.75
C GLN A 194 32.81 21.66 18.27
N SER A 195 32.13 22.78 18.04
CA SER A 195 30.79 22.77 17.46
C SER A 195 30.86 22.58 15.95
N ASP A 196 29.90 21.86 15.39
CA ASP A 196 29.83 21.70 13.94
C ASP A 196 28.42 21.45 13.42
N TRP A 197 28.25 21.64 12.11
CA TRP A 197 27.11 21.16 11.36
C TRP A 197 27.46 19.88 10.62
N ASP A 198 26.49 18.98 10.52
CA ASP A 198 26.58 17.78 9.69
C ASP A 198 25.40 17.63 8.76
N VAL A 199 25.67 17.04 7.60
CA VAL A 199 24.66 16.49 6.69
C VAL A 199 24.79 14.97 6.74
N SER A 200 23.67 14.27 6.94
CA SER A 200 23.63 12.81 6.98
C SER A 200 22.65 12.25 5.96
N LEU A 201 22.98 11.07 5.44
CA LEU A 201 22.15 10.27 4.54
C LEU A 201 22.16 8.82 5.02
N ALA A 202 20.97 8.25 5.21
CA ALA A 202 20.78 6.86 5.57
C ALA A 202 19.86 6.18 4.55
N GLY A 203 20.19 4.96 4.16
CA GLY A 203 19.40 4.12 3.26
C GLY A 203 19.30 2.70 3.80
N GLN A 204 18.09 2.14 3.80
CA GLN A 204 17.85 0.72 4.03
C GLN A 204 17.04 0.18 2.86
N PHE A 205 17.53 -0.89 2.25
CA PHE A 205 16.87 -1.56 1.13
C PHE A 205 16.77 -3.05 1.41
N ASN A 206 15.63 -3.64 1.09
CA ASN A 206 15.42 -5.08 1.19
C ASN A 206 14.86 -5.60 -0.13
N TYR A 207 15.45 -6.67 -0.59
CA TYR A 207 15.04 -7.40 -1.78
C TYR A 207 14.80 -8.86 -1.40
N VAL A 208 13.67 -9.39 -1.85
CA VAL A 208 13.28 -10.78 -1.66
C VAL A 208 12.97 -11.39 -3.00
N TYR A 209 13.56 -12.54 -3.27
CA TYR A 209 13.23 -13.37 -4.42
C TYR A 209 12.60 -14.67 -3.94
N ASP A 210 11.37 -14.93 -4.36
CA ASP A 210 10.66 -16.18 -4.13
C ASP A 210 11.04 -17.22 -5.18
N PHE A 211 11.52 -18.39 -4.75
CA PHE A 211 11.81 -19.48 -5.68
C PHE A 211 10.56 -20.26 -6.09
N GLU A 212 9.40 -19.99 -5.46
CA GLU A 212 8.12 -20.64 -5.75
C GLU A 212 8.20 -22.17 -5.63
N THR A 213 9.02 -22.65 -4.68
CA THR A 213 9.23 -24.08 -4.41
C THR A 213 8.40 -24.58 -3.23
N GLU A 214 8.23 -25.90 -3.16
CA GLU A 214 7.73 -26.60 -1.98
C GLU A 214 8.85 -27.54 -1.46
N PRO A 215 9.41 -27.35 -0.25
CA PRO A 215 9.07 -26.32 0.76
C PRO A 215 9.40 -24.89 0.29
N SER A 216 8.72 -23.91 0.88
CA SER A 216 8.91 -22.48 0.57
C SER A 216 10.36 -22.07 0.81
N MET A 217 10.99 -21.55 -0.24
CA MET A 217 12.35 -21.03 -0.23
C MET A 217 12.36 -19.64 -0.85
N THR A 218 13.00 -18.70 -0.16
CA THR A 218 13.21 -17.33 -0.64
C THR A 218 14.68 -16.95 -0.49
N LEU A 219 15.19 -16.08 -1.34
CA LEU A 219 16.48 -15.41 -1.17
C LEU A 219 16.24 -14.00 -0.64
N GLU A 220 16.75 -13.69 0.53
CA GLU A 220 16.64 -12.38 1.15
C GLU A 220 17.97 -11.64 1.00
N THR A 221 17.91 -10.37 0.61
CA THR A 221 19.06 -9.48 0.46
C THR A 221 18.74 -8.13 1.11
N GLY A 222 19.50 -7.77 2.14
CA GLY A 222 19.42 -6.50 2.84
C GLY A 222 20.65 -5.65 2.53
N VAL A 223 20.43 -4.36 2.26
CA VAL A 223 21.50 -3.37 2.13
C VAL A 223 21.20 -2.23 3.07
N SER A 224 22.13 -1.92 3.97
CA SER A 224 22.08 -0.73 4.81
C SER A 224 23.30 0.15 4.51
N ALA A 225 23.07 1.45 4.43
CA ALA A 225 24.13 2.42 4.22
C ALA A 225 23.84 3.68 5.03
N TYR A 226 24.87 4.24 5.64
CA TYR A 226 24.81 5.49 6.37
C TYR A 226 26.05 6.30 6.04
N SER A 227 25.89 7.59 5.76
CA SER A 227 27.02 8.49 5.63
C SER A 227 26.70 9.83 6.28
N SER A 228 27.65 10.38 7.02
CA SER A 228 27.56 11.72 7.60
C SER A 228 28.84 12.49 7.32
N TRP A 229 28.66 13.71 6.80
CA TRP A 229 29.71 14.64 6.45
C TRP A 229 29.59 15.88 7.32
N GLN A 230 30.66 16.19 8.02
CA GLN A 230 30.82 17.37 8.85
C GLN A 230 31.32 18.55 8.01
N ASP A 231 30.98 19.78 8.39
CA ASP A 231 31.45 20.99 7.71
C ASP A 231 32.93 21.28 8.05
N THR A 232 33.32 21.13 9.32
CA THR A 232 34.68 21.43 9.79
C THR A 232 35.41 20.23 10.40
N GLN A 233 34.72 19.37 11.13
CA GLN A 233 35.28 18.23 11.87
C GLN A 233 35.33 16.97 11.00
N SER A 234 35.97 17.04 9.83
CA SER A 234 35.95 15.95 8.85
C SER A 234 36.56 14.65 9.38
N GLN A 235 37.37 14.67 10.45
CA GLN A 235 37.92 13.47 11.09
C GLN A 235 36.87 12.55 11.70
N VAL A 236 35.64 13.03 11.94
CA VAL A 236 34.52 12.21 12.40
C VAL A 236 33.48 11.92 11.31
N ASP A 237 33.78 12.28 10.05
CA ASP A 237 32.99 11.85 8.90
C ASP A 237 32.87 10.33 8.94
N THR A 238 31.65 9.83 8.88
CA THR A 238 31.38 8.41 9.10
C THR A 238 30.64 7.88 7.89
N THR A 239 31.15 6.82 7.29
CA THR A 239 30.43 6.04 6.29
C THR A 239 30.37 4.59 6.77
N LEU A 240 29.17 4.02 6.72
CA LEU A 240 28.86 2.65 7.07
C LEU A 240 28.13 2.02 5.90
N PHE A 241 28.50 0.79 5.57
CA PHE A 241 27.81 -0.03 4.59
C PHE A 241 27.69 -1.45 5.12
N GLU A 242 26.53 -2.06 4.95
CA GLU A 242 26.31 -3.47 5.25
C GLU A 242 25.46 -4.11 4.14
N LEU A 243 25.93 -5.26 3.67
CA LEU A 243 25.22 -6.14 2.76
C LEU A 243 24.99 -7.47 3.49
N GLN A 244 23.74 -7.87 3.61
CA GLN A 244 23.35 -9.17 4.13
C GLN A 244 22.63 -9.96 3.05
N VAL A 245 23.03 -11.21 2.82
CA VAL A 245 22.40 -12.09 1.82
C VAL A 245 22.26 -13.49 2.39
N GLY A 246 21.08 -14.09 2.27
CA GLY A 246 20.85 -15.44 2.76
C GLY A 246 19.55 -16.06 2.26
N PRO A 247 19.49 -17.38 2.07
CA PRO A 247 18.22 -18.04 1.83
C PRO A 247 17.41 -18.16 3.12
N ARG A 248 16.10 -18.08 3.00
CA ARG A 248 15.14 -18.44 4.03
C ARG A 248 14.36 -19.67 3.57
N VAL A 249 14.38 -20.72 4.37
CA VAL A 249 13.70 -21.99 4.09
C VAL A 249 12.68 -22.25 5.20
N ILE A 250 11.42 -22.40 4.82
CA ILE A 250 10.34 -22.75 5.75
C ILE A 250 9.96 -24.20 5.49
N PHE A 251 10.26 -25.08 6.44
CA PHE A 251 9.91 -26.49 6.34
C PHE A 251 8.80 -26.84 7.34
N THR A 252 7.81 -27.61 6.90
CA THR A 252 6.69 -28.08 7.72
C THR A 252 6.74 -29.61 7.85
N PRO A 253 7.57 -30.17 8.75
CA PRO A 253 7.77 -31.62 8.87
C PRO A 253 6.51 -32.39 9.23
N LYS A 254 5.64 -31.75 10.03
CA LYS A 254 4.38 -32.29 10.51
C LYS A 254 3.31 -31.20 10.45
N PRO A 255 2.04 -31.55 10.22
CA PRO A 255 0.93 -30.62 10.35
C PRO A 255 0.97 -29.93 11.72
N GLY A 256 1.01 -28.61 11.74
CA GLY A 256 1.08 -27.80 12.97
C GLY A 256 2.50 -27.45 13.46
N THR A 257 3.55 -27.84 12.74
CA THR A 257 4.94 -27.43 13.05
C THR A 257 5.59 -26.77 11.85
N ALA A 258 6.16 -25.58 12.00
CA ALA A 258 7.02 -24.96 10.99
C ALA A 258 8.41 -24.71 11.61
N LEU A 259 9.46 -25.00 10.84
CA LEU A 259 10.83 -24.64 11.17
C LEU A 259 11.28 -23.61 10.14
N ASP A 260 11.58 -22.39 10.58
CA ASP A 260 12.05 -21.28 9.74
C ASP A 260 13.57 -21.15 9.91
N LEU A 261 14.32 -21.54 8.88
CA LEU A 261 15.78 -21.50 8.85
C LEU A 261 16.25 -20.35 7.97
N ARG A 262 17.06 -19.45 8.53
CA ARG A 262 17.62 -18.29 7.80
C ARG A 262 19.13 -18.18 7.97
N PRO A 263 19.92 -19.04 7.30
CA PRO A 263 21.36 -18.82 7.20
C PRO A 263 21.64 -17.57 6.34
N TYR A 264 22.63 -16.78 6.73
CA TYR A 264 23.03 -15.60 5.97
C TYR A 264 24.55 -15.38 5.99
N ALA A 265 25.03 -14.68 4.98
CA ALA A 265 26.34 -14.04 4.96
C ALA A 265 26.15 -12.54 5.11
N VAL A 266 27.11 -11.88 5.77
CA VAL A 266 27.14 -10.44 5.94
C VAL A 266 28.51 -9.91 5.56
N VAL A 267 28.53 -8.79 4.85
CA VAL A 267 29.71 -7.99 4.55
C VAL A 267 29.46 -6.60 5.07
N ASN A 268 30.38 -6.05 5.85
CA ASN A 268 30.29 -4.69 6.34
C ASN A 268 31.59 -3.94 6.16
N ASP A 269 31.45 -2.64 5.96
CA ASP A 269 32.55 -1.70 5.78
C ASP A 269 32.24 -0.41 6.54
N MET A 270 33.26 0.15 7.15
CA MET A 270 33.21 1.41 7.88
C MET A 270 34.43 2.25 7.56
N ALA A 271 34.18 3.47 7.12
CA ALA A 271 35.20 4.52 7.00
C ALA A 271 34.94 5.63 8.03
N LEU A 272 36.01 6.08 8.68
CA LEU A 272 36.01 7.20 9.61
C LEU A 272 37.04 8.22 9.14
N GLY A 273 36.64 9.49 9.04
CA GLY A 273 37.50 10.56 8.56
C GLY A 273 38.00 10.37 7.13
N GLY A 274 37.19 9.74 6.28
CA GLY A 274 37.55 9.37 4.91
C GLY A 274 38.61 8.26 4.80
N LYS A 275 38.86 7.52 5.88
CA LYS A 275 39.80 6.39 5.90
C LYS A 275 39.09 5.11 6.30
N ASP A 276 39.32 4.06 5.54
CA ASP A 276 38.84 2.71 5.83
C ASP A 276 39.32 2.32 7.24
N SER A 277 38.35 2.06 8.11
CA SER A 277 38.57 1.80 9.53
C SER A 277 38.30 0.36 9.88
N PHE A 278 37.30 -0.25 9.25
CA PHE A 278 36.93 -1.64 9.49
C PHE A 278 36.25 -2.23 8.26
N GLU A 279 36.69 -3.41 7.86
CA GLU A 279 36.03 -4.26 6.88
C GLU A 279 35.83 -5.64 7.53
N GLY A 280 34.64 -6.21 7.35
CA GLY A 280 34.29 -7.50 7.93
C GLY A 280 33.46 -8.36 6.99
N ILE A 281 33.74 -9.66 7.03
CA ILE A 281 32.89 -10.70 6.44
C ILE A 281 32.49 -11.68 7.52
N GLY A 282 31.22 -12.04 7.56
CA GLY A 282 30.65 -12.94 8.56
C GLY A 282 29.55 -13.81 7.98
N ALA A 283 29.10 -14.76 8.79
CA ALA A 283 27.94 -15.58 8.50
C ALA A 283 27.21 -15.93 9.80
N GLY A 284 25.90 -16.12 9.70
CA GLY A 284 25.03 -16.45 10.83
C GLY A 284 23.89 -17.37 10.43
N LEU A 285 23.10 -17.75 11.43
CA LEU A 285 21.90 -18.55 11.26
C LEU A 285 20.85 -18.07 12.26
N ASP A 286 19.74 -17.55 11.76
CA ASP A 286 18.56 -17.25 12.57
C ASP A 286 17.58 -18.42 12.52
N LEU A 287 16.96 -18.71 13.66
CA LEU A 287 15.98 -19.77 13.86
C LEU A 287 14.72 -19.17 14.48
N ALA A 288 13.56 -19.42 13.86
CA ALA A 288 12.25 -19.04 14.39
C ALA A 288 11.26 -20.22 14.39
#